data_AF-A0A177EDA4-F1
#
_entry.id   AF-A0A177EDA4-F1
#
_cell.length_a   1.000
_cell.length_b   1.000
_cell.length_c   1.000
_cell.angle_alpha   90.00
_cell.angle_beta   90.00
_cell.angle_gamma   90.00
#
_symmetry.space_group_name_H-M   'P 1'
#
loop_
_entity.id
_entity.type
_entity.pdbx_description
1 polymer ?
#
loop_
_entity_poly.entity_id
_entity_poly.type
_entity_poly.pdbx_seq_one_letter_code
_entity_poly.pdbx_strand_id
1 'polypeptide(L)'
;MSEQLLKLLKKHKLVGLPAKPLDITSEEKDVVVRALKEEAFFRNIEECEKVGTYVGYDEIVDYALPTRHTPEKESAEVASLLLRVFGPTLDSFYLGVHGERGYLHLRYSGLIEKLIIGPVETPGEESELTKRFQFLWGKRVEHRRFEDGKIRICANWKEMPLHAMPYVLLSKIFSIAADNGRVPGGQKNRRGRLVSPVIALEPFFKTYALYNRPGADEPIRKALDRAGAGLPVKVLSAVFTGSAARKTRILEGDRAIVYLNLGAGYRWPVENTELFGAAVTALNGILGKSMHTHTLRVEGLSKSNTLYAQHNDEKVELVFNIEEEAALIPQKYSLMHFRLEYQKFFNDITQNNKVFAEICVLIKQLLFAHGFYPFYLGDIAVELLCFRTAYGAKTLSGGLKAVVSTQYSRGYQVDIRRGKHRVRAKADGKINIVHTSGMFSIDLPEGVVFDRVNQMFRMATACLDSQPGINIDYSLSPAFKHIFVPDAAGTSFSLSTVPYQGYTEISHHSAELGGNAAQKDTEYCFAALREIGCFPYFCSSGRLLVQVENEALKDLAVGMTVLLTGMKYIKKEVTGC
;
A
#
# COMPACT_ATOMS: atom_id res chain seq x y z
N MET A 1 18.78 -13.53 32.94
CA MET A 1 18.33 -12.64 31.84
C MET A 1 17.25 -11.72 32.38
N SER A 2 17.35 -10.39 32.22
CA SER A 2 16.35 -9.49 32.81
C SER A 2 15.02 -9.59 32.05
N GLU A 3 13.90 -9.67 32.79
CA GLU A 3 12.55 -9.72 32.22
C GLU A 3 12.23 -8.48 31.34
N GLN A 4 12.85 -7.34 31.66
CA GLN A 4 12.71 -6.09 30.91
C GLN A 4 13.39 -6.11 29.54
N LEU A 5 14.58 -6.73 29.39
CA LEU A 5 15.22 -6.88 28.08
C LEU A 5 14.36 -7.75 27.16
N LEU A 6 13.84 -8.86 27.68
CA LEU A 6 12.89 -9.71 26.96
C LEU A 6 11.61 -8.96 26.59
N LYS A 7 11.08 -8.12 27.49
CA LYS A 7 9.94 -7.24 27.19
C LYS A 7 10.26 -6.24 26.07
N LEU A 8 11.45 -5.65 26.05
CA LEU A 8 11.88 -4.70 25.02
C LEU A 8 12.06 -5.37 23.65
N LEU A 9 12.75 -6.50 23.60
CA LEU A 9 12.94 -7.28 22.37
C LEU A 9 11.61 -7.78 21.81
N LYS A 10 10.72 -8.28 22.68
CA LYS A 10 9.35 -8.67 22.30
C LYS A 10 8.53 -7.49 21.80
N LYS A 11 8.60 -6.32 22.47
CA LYS A 11 7.90 -5.10 22.06
C LYS A 11 8.26 -4.71 20.63
N HIS A 12 9.55 -4.77 20.28
CA HIS A 12 10.05 -4.38 18.97
C HIS A 12 10.17 -5.55 17.96
N LYS A 13 9.67 -6.74 18.32
CA LYS A 13 9.67 -7.96 17.48
C LYS A 13 11.08 -8.33 16.97
N LEU A 14 12.07 -8.13 17.82
CA LEU A 14 13.46 -8.48 17.55
C LEU A 14 13.74 -9.89 18.02
N VAL A 15 14.49 -10.64 17.21
CA VAL A 15 14.81 -12.05 17.46
C VAL A 15 16.24 -12.17 17.96
N GLY A 16 16.45 -13.00 18.98
CA GLY A 16 17.76 -13.27 19.55
C GLY A 16 18.28 -12.16 20.47
N LEU A 17 19.32 -12.49 21.23
CA LEU A 17 20.01 -11.57 22.12
C LEU A 17 21.03 -10.73 21.36
N PRO A 18 21.28 -9.47 21.75
CA PRO A 18 22.27 -8.64 21.07
C PRO A 18 23.63 -9.34 20.97
N ALA A 19 24.21 -9.40 19.77
CA ALA A 19 25.50 -10.04 19.51
C ALA A 19 26.68 -9.26 20.13
N LYS A 20 26.50 -7.95 20.37
CA LYS A 20 27.45 -7.13 21.12
C LYS A 20 27.11 -7.26 22.62
N PRO A 21 28.07 -7.68 23.47
CA PRO A 21 27.85 -7.77 24.90
C PRO A 21 27.63 -6.35 25.41
N LEU A 22 26.52 -6.19 26.11
CA LEU A 22 26.34 -5.03 26.97
C LEU A 22 27.32 -5.24 28.11
N ASP A 23 28.18 -4.26 28.37
CA ASP A 23 29.17 -4.33 29.44
C ASP A 23 28.42 -4.22 30.78
N ILE A 24 27.88 -5.36 31.24
CA ILE A 24 27.05 -5.46 32.45
C ILE A 24 28.01 -5.68 33.62
N THR A 25 28.81 -4.66 33.91
CA THR A 25 29.58 -4.60 35.15
C THR A 25 28.68 -4.00 36.23
N SER A 26 27.99 -4.89 36.95
CA SER A 26 27.17 -4.64 38.17
C SER A 26 25.95 -3.70 38.07
N GLU A 27 24.78 -4.34 38.23
CA GLU A 27 23.56 -3.95 38.98
C GLU A 27 22.58 -2.83 38.57
N GLU A 28 22.80 -1.96 37.61
CA GLU A 28 21.72 -1.02 37.22
C GLU A 28 20.98 -1.44 35.94
N LYS A 29 19.87 -2.17 36.14
CA LYS A 29 18.93 -2.65 35.11
C LYS A 29 18.46 -1.55 34.15
N ASP A 30 18.37 -0.31 34.62
CA ASP A 30 18.00 0.86 33.82
C ASP A 30 19.13 1.33 32.89
N VAL A 31 20.40 1.08 33.23
CA VAL A 31 21.57 1.41 32.40
C VAL A 31 21.60 0.53 31.15
N VAL A 32 21.26 -0.75 31.26
CA VAL A 32 21.20 -1.68 30.11
C VAL A 32 20.09 -1.30 29.13
N VAL A 33 18.91 -0.93 29.64
CA VAL A 33 17.80 -0.44 28.81
C VAL A 33 18.15 0.91 28.19
N ARG A 34 18.80 1.80 28.93
CA ARG A 34 19.27 3.10 28.43
C ARG A 34 20.31 2.94 27.32
N ALA A 35 21.32 2.09 27.52
CA ALA A 35 22.35 1.80 26.52
C ALA A 35 21.76 1.20 25.24
N LEU A 36 20.78 0.30 25.34
CA LEU A 36 20.09 -0.24 24.17
C LEU A 36 19.25 0.82 23.45
N LYS A 37 18.61 1.75 24.17
CA LYS A 37 17.87 2.86 23.56
C LYS A 37 18.79 3.89 22.88
N GLU A 38 20.05 3.96 23.30
CA GLU A 38 21.05 4.83 22.70
C GLU A 38 21.57 4.28 21.36
N GLU A 39 21.48 2.97 21.12
CA GLU A 39 21.77 2.38 19.80
C GLU A 39 20.86 2.97 18.73
N ALA A 40 21.44 3.39 17.60
CA ALA A 40 20.74 4.11 16.53
C ALA A 40 19.49 3.34 16.04
N PHE A 41 19.59 2.01 16.00
CA PHE A 41 18.49 1.15 15.59
C PHE A 41 17.24 1.29 16.48
N PHE A 42 17.41 1.27 17.81
CA PHE A 42 16.29 1.42 18.75
C PHE A 42 15.81 2.87 18.85
N ARG A 43 16.73 3.83 18.82
CA ARG A 43 16.39 5.27 18.80
C ARG A 43 15.47 5.60 17.63
N ASN A 44 15.80 5.10 16.44
CA ASN A 44 15.01 5.33 15.24
C ASN A 44 13.62 4.65 15.33
N ILE A 45 13.47 3.54 16.07
CA ILE A 45 12.15 2.93 16.32
C ILE A 45 11.36 3.79 17.32
N GLU A 46 11.98 4.23 18.41
CA GLU A 46 11.32 5.05 19.43
C GLU A 46 10.90 6.44 18.89
N GLU A 47 11.70 7.05 18.00
CA GLU A 47 11.34 8.30 17.33
C GLU A 47 10.09 8.16 16.46
N CYS A 48 9.95 7.04 15.76
CA CYS A 48 8.73 6.74 15.02
C CYS A 48 7.54 6.57 15.96
N GLU A 49 7.71 5.79 17.04
CA GLU A 49 6.67 5.58 18.04
C GLU A 49 6.23 6.90 18.69
N LYS A 50 7.15 7.86 18.92
CA LYS A 50 6.85 9.19 19.48
C LYS A 50 5.89 10.00 18.62
N VAL A 51 5.99 9.90 17.29
CA VAL A 51 5.06 10.55 16.35
C VAL A 51 3.81 9.70 16.08
N GLY A 52 3.71 8.55 16.73
CA GLY A 52 2.58 7.63 16.65
C GLY A 52 2.65 6.70 15.45
N THR A 53 3.79 6.60 14.77
CA THR A 53 4.00 5.67 13.68
C THR A 53 4.75 4.43 14.16
N TYR A 54 4.26 3.25 13.80
CA TYR A 54 5.02 2.02 14.02
C TYR A 54 6.04 1.88 12.88
N VAL A 55 7.30 1.60 13.20
CA VAL A 55 8.33 1.28 12.20
C VAL A 55 9.16 0.14 12.74
N GLY A 56 9.11 -0.99 12.05
CA GLY A 56 9.99 -2.13 12.27
C GLY A 56 11.28 -2.03 11.45
N TYR A 57 11.97 -3.14 11.30
CA TYR A 57 13.04 -3.31 10.31
C TYR A 57 12.46 -3.46 8.91
N ASP A 58 13.25 -3.07 7.91
CA ASP A 58 12.94 -3.29 6.50
C ASP A 58 13.13 -4.77 6.12
N GLU A 59 14.22 -5.40 6.61
CA GLU A 59 14.56 -6.79 6.30
C GLU A 59 15.01 -7.62 7.51
N ILE A 60 14.84 -8.95 7.42
CA ILE A 60 15.47 -9.91 8.34
C ILE A 60 16.16 -11.01 7.55
N VAL A 61 17.41 -11.28 7.92
CA VAL A 61 18.15 -12.47 7.50
C VAL A 61 18.35 -13.37 8.71
N ASP A 62 18.00 -14.64 8.57
CA ASP A 62 18.30 -15.69 9.54
C ASP A 62 19.36 -16.62 8.95
N TYR A 63 20.48 -16.82 9.64
CA TYR A 63 21.62 -17.58 9.11
C TYR A 63 22.34 -18.39 10.18
N ALA A 64 23.04 -19.44 9.73
CA ALA A 64 23.87 -20.27 10.60
C ALA A 64 25.16 -19.53 10.96
N LEU A 65 25.48 -19.47 12.26
CA LEU A 65 26.72 -18.86 12.72
C LEU A 65 27.93 -19.71 12.31
N PRO A 66 29.05 -19.09 11.91
CA PRO A 66 30.29 -19.82 11.70
C PRO A 66 30.76 -20.50 12.99
N THR A 67 31.12 -21.78 12.92
CA THR A 67 31.51 -22.63 14.07
C THR A 67 32.76 -22.18 14.84
N ARG A 68 33.37 -21.04 14.50
CA ARG A 68 34.59 -20.50 15.10
C ARG A 68 34.53 -19.02 15.45
N HIS A 69 33.38 -18.36 15.29
CA HIS A 69 33.23 -16.94 15.58
C HIS A 69 32.52 -16.73 16.92
N THR A 70 33.06 -15.83 17.75
CA THR A 70 32.27 -15.29 18.87
C THR A 70 31.20 -14.35 18.30
N PRO A 71 30.06 -14.16 18.99
CA PRO A 71 29.01 -13.22 18.58
C PRO A 71 29.54 -11.82 18.25
N GLU A 72 30.53 -11.33 18.98
CA GLU A 72 31.14 -10.01 18.79
C GLU A 72 31.95 -9.92 17.52
N LYS A 73 32.80 -10.93 17.29
CA LYS A 73 33.61 -11.03 16.08
C LYS A 73 32.70 -11.14 14.85
N GLU A 74 31.62 -11.90 14.97
CA GLU A 74 30.61 -12.02 13.93
C GLU A 74 29.90 -10.69 13.67
N SER A 75 29.49 -9.99 14.72
CA SER A 75 28.86 -8.67 14.59
C SER A 75 29.78 -7.67 13.87
N ALA A 76 31.06 -7.63 14.20
CA ALA A 76 32.03 -6.75 13.55
C ALA A 76 32.26 -7.11 12.07
N GLU A 77 32.33 -8.40 11.76
CA GLU A 77 32.52 -8.85 10.37
C GLU A 77 31.28 -8.58 9.51
N VAL A 78 30.09 -8.92 10.02
CA VAL A 78 28.82 -8.65 9.33
C VAL A 78 28.62 -7.16 9.13
N ALA A 79 28.94 -6.31 10.12
CA ALA A 79 28.93 -4.86 9.97
C ALA A 79 29.83 -4.40 8.81
N SER A 80 31.06 -4.92 8.74
CA SER A 80 32.00 -4.59 7.67
C SER A 80 31.48 -5.02 6.29
N LEU A 81 30.89 -6.21 6.18
CA LEU A 81 30.33 -6.72 4.93
C LEU A 81 29.10 -5.92 4.49
N LEU A 82 28.21 -5.60 5.41
CA LEU A 82 27.02 -4.79 5.15
C LEU A 82 27.41 -3.39 4.64
N LEU A 83 28.35 -2.72 5.31
CA LEU A 83 28.83 -1.41 4.89
C LEU A 83 29.47 -1.45 3.49
N ARG A 84 30.17 -2.53 3.13
CA ARG A 84 30.76 -2.67 1.78
C ARG A 84 29.71 -2.88 0.70
N VAL A 85 28.63 -3.59 1.01
CA VAL A 85 27.59 -3.96 0.03
C VAL A 85 26.52 -2.87 -0.11
N PHE A 86 26.05 -2.33 1.01
CA PHE A 86 24.96 -1.35 1.04
C PHE A 86 25.45 0.10 1.08
N GLY A 87 26.67 0.33 1.57
CA GLY A 87 27.24 1.67 1.70
C GLY A 87 26.28 2.64 2.42
N PRO A 88 26.02 3.83 1.84
CA PRO A 88 25.20 4.87 2.48
C PRO A 88 23.70 4.52 2.55
N THR A 89 23.27 3.46 1.86
CA THR A 89 21.86 3.04 1.84
C THR A 89 21.48 2.28 3.12
N LEU A 90 22.46 1.76 3.87
CA LEU A 90 22.23 1.17 5.18
C LEU A 90 22.15 2.27 6.24
N ASP A 91 21.01 2.37 6.93
CA ASP A 91 20.82 3.31 8.03
C ASP A 91 21.31 2.68 9.35
N SER A 92 20.75 1.53 9.69
CA SER A 92 21.07 0.83 10.93
C SER A 92 20.81 -0.66 10.81
N PHE A 93 21.41 -1.46 11.70
CA PHE A 93 21.12 -2.88 11.80
C PHE A 93 21.16 -3.35 13.26
N TYR A 94 20.47 -4.45 13.52
CA TYR A 94 20.53 -5.17 14.78
C TYR A 94 20.87 -6.63 14.49
N LEU A 95 21.95 -7.15 15.09
CA LEU A 95 22.30 -8.56 15.04
C LEU A 95 21.93 -9.23 16.37
N GLY A 96 20.93 -10.10 16.32
CA GLY A 96 20.56 -10.98 17.42
C GLY A 96 21.14 -12.38 17.24
N VAL A 97 21.48 -13.05 18.34
CA VAL A 97 21.99 -14.43 18.37
C VAL A 97 21.09 -15.27 19.27
N HIS A 98 20.74 -16.47 18.80
CA HIS A 98 20.01 -17.47 19.58
C HIS A 98 20.47 -18.89 19.21
N GLY A 99 21.17 -19.54 20.14
CA GLY A 99 21.84 -20.81 19.87
C GLY A 99 22.90 -20.64 18.78
N GLU A 100 22.87 -21.51 17.76
CA GLU A 100 23.81 -21.50 16.62
C GLU A 100 23.35 -20.59 15.46
N ARG A 101 22.33 -19.75 15.67
CA ARG A 101 21.73 -18.91 14.62
C ARG A 101 21.91 -17.43 14.89
N GLY A 102 22.20 -16.68 13.82
CA GLY A 102 22.21 -15.23 13.78
C GLY A 102 20.96 -14.70 13.08
N TYR A 103 20.37 -13.64 13.64
CA TYR A 103 19.19 -12.93 13.14
C TYR A 103 19.58 -11.48 12.89
N LEU A 104 19.73 -11.13 11.62
CA LEU A 104 20.13 -9.79 11.19
C LEU A 104 18.91 -9.00 10.75
N HIS A 105 18.53 -8.02 11.55
CA HIS A 105 17.49 -7.05 11.25
C HIS A 105 18.12 -5.80 10.61
N LEU A 106 17.62 -5.37 9.46
CA LEU A 106 18.19 -4.27 8.67
C LEU A 106 17.20 -3.14 8.51
N ARG A 107 17.71 -1.91 8.51
CA ARG A 107 16.97 -0.69 8.17
C ARG A 107 17.76 0.12 7.16
N TYR A 108 17.07 0.64 6.16
CA TYR A 108 17.67 1.43 5.10
C TYR A 108 17.39 2.92 5.27
N SER A 109 18.26 3.74 4.71
CA SER A 109 18.09 5.21 4.68
C SER A 109 17.12 5.63 3.56
N GLY A 110 16.99 4.82 2.52
CA GLY A 110 16.13 5.09 1.37
C GLY A 110 15.89 3.86 0.48
N LEU A 111 15.25 4.09 -0.66
CA LEU A 111 15.01 3.07 -1.68
C LEU A 111 16.35 2.60 -2.26
N ILE A 112 16.54 1.28 -2.35
CA ILE A 112 17.74 0.69 -2.94
C ILE A 112 17.65 0.78 -4.47
N GLU A 113 18.52 1.58 -5.07
CA GLU A 113 18.53 1.81 -6.52
C GLU A 113 19.17 0.66 -7.31
N LYS A 114 18.80 0.52 -8.59
CA LYS A 114 19.42 -0.44 -9.52
C LYS A 114 20.88 -0.10 -9.85
N LEU A 115 21.25 1.17 -9.68
CA LEU A 115 22.60 1.67 -9.91
C LEU A 115 23.30 1.84 -8.56
N ILE A 116 24.28 0.99 -8.28
CA ILE A 116 25.13 1.10 -7.10
C ILE A 116 26.31 2.00 -7.48
N ILE A 117 26.37 3.17 -6.86
CA ILE A 117 27.44 4.15 -7.11
C ILE A 117 28.66 3.77 -6.28
N GLY A 118 29.77 3.52 -6.96
CA GLY A 118 31.07 3.22 -6.34
C GLY A 118 31.96 4.46 -6.18
N PRO A 119 33.24 4.25 -5.87
CA PRO A 119 34.21 5.32 -5.69
C PRO A 119 34.47 6.11 -6.97
N VAL A 120 34.97 7.34 -6.80
CA VAL A 120 35.44 8.19 -7.90
C VAL A 120 36.69 7.57 -8.51
N GLU A 121 36.75 7.57 -9.83
CA GLU A 121 37.93 7.12 -10.56
C GLU A 121 38.91 8.27 -10.75
N THR A 122 40.13 8.08 -10.27
CA THR A 122 41.27 9.00 -10.49
C THR A 122 42.14 8.46 -11.63
N PRO A 123 42.46 9.26 -12.66
CA PRO A 123 43.35 8.82 -13.73
C PRO A 123 44.74 8.45 -13.20
N GLY A 124 45.26 7.29 -13.58
CA GLY A 124 46.66 6.89 -13.34
C GLY A 124 46.92 6.04 -12.09
N GLU A 125 45.98 5.93 -11.15
CA GLU A 125 46.11 5.04 -9.98
C GLU A 125 44.81 4.31 -9.67
N GLU A 126 44.86 2.98 -9.73
CA GLU A 126 43.74 2.15 -9.31
C GLU A 126 43.74 2.02 -7.78
N SER A 127 42.84 2.78 -7.14
CA SER A 127 42.70 2.75 -5.69
C SER A 127 42.32 1.34 -5.19
N GLU A 128 42.75 1.00 -3.98
CA GLU A 128 42.35 -0.24 -3.31
C GLU A 128 40.81 -0.35 -3.17
N LEU A 129 40.11 0.78 -3.05
CA LEU A 129 38.65 0.82 -3.06
C LEU A 129 38.06 0.44 -4.42
N THR A 130 38.70 0.88 -5.51
CA THR A 130 38.34 0.52 -6.90
C THR A 130 38.49 -0.98 -7.11
N LYS A 131 39.64 -1.56 -6.74
CA LYS A 131 39.90 -3.01 -6.85
C LYS A 131 38.91 -3.84 -6.04
N ARG A 132 38.60 -3.42 -4.82
CA ARG A 132 37.61 -4.10 -3.95
C ARG A 132 36.20 -4.04 -4.52
N PHE A 133 35.80 -2.89 -5.07
CA PHE A 133 34.51 -2.75 -5.73
C PHE A 133 34.44 -3.65 -6.97
N GLN A 134 35.49 -3.65 -7.79
CA GLN A 134 35.58 -4.54 -8.95
C GLN A 134 35.52 -6.02 -8.57
N PHE A 135 36.22 -6.43 -7.52
CA PHE A 135 36.19 -7.80 -7.03
C PHE A 135 34.77 -8.21 -6.58
N LEU A 136 34.06 -7.33 -5.87
CA LEU A 136 32.72 -7.61 -5.32
C LEU A 136 31.64 -7.72 -6.41
N TRP A 137 31.72 -6.85 -7.42
CA TRP A 137 30.68 -6.69 -8.44
C TRP A 137 31.01 -7.36 -9.77
N GLY A 138 32.28 -7.67 -10.02
CA GLY A 138 32.78 -8.44 -11.16
C GLY A 138 32.37 -7.83 -12.50
N LYS A 139 31.81 -8.66 -13.38
CA LYS A 139 31.42 -8.28 -14.75
C LYS A 139 30.31 -7.22 -14.83
N ARG A 140 29.68 -6.85 -13.72
CA ARG A 140 28.61 -5.83 -13.68
C ARG A 140 29.13 -4.42 -13.49
N VAL A 141 30.44 -4.25 -13.32
CA VAL A 141 31.06 -2.95 -13.16
C VAL A 141 31.04 -2.20 -14.48
N GLU A 142 30.56 -0.96 -14.45
CA GLU A 142 30.57 -0.03 -15.57
C GLU A 142 31.12 1.33 -15.11
N HIS A 143 31.76 2.06 -16.02
CA HIS A 143 32.24 3.42 -15.77
C HIS A 143 31.19 4.41 -16.24
N ARG A 144 30.80 5.35 -15.36
CA ARG A 144 29.75 6.32 -15.68
C ARG A 144 30.16 7.73 -15.30
N ARG A 145 29.93 8.66 -16.22
CA ARG A 145 30.05 10.11 -15.97
C ARG A 145 28.75 10.63 -15.37
N PHE A 146 28.85 11.34 -14.25
CA PHE A 146 27.72 11.97 -13.55
C PHE A 146 27.58 13.45 -13.94
N GLU A 147 26.46 14.06 -13.56
CA GLU A 147 26.16 15.48 -13.84
C GLU A 147 27.18 16.43 -13.19
N ASP A 148 27.80 16.01 -12.07
CA ASP A 148 28.92 16.72 -11.42
C ASP A 148 30.23 16.65 -12.22
N GLY A 149 30.22 16.05 -13.40
CA GLY A 149 31.36 15.88 -14.29
C GLY A 149 32.31 14.75 -13.88
N LYS A 150 32.15 14.14 -12.70
CA LYS A 150 33.02 13.09 -12.19
C LYS A 150 32.70 11.75 -12.85
N ILE A 151 33.74 10.97 -13.09
CA ILE A 151 33.62 9.58 -13.52
C ILE A 151 33.72 8.69 -12.28
N ARG A 152 32.78 7.75 -12.14
CA ARG A 152 32.78 6.78 -11.06
C ARG A 152 32.58 5.39 -11.62
N ILE A 153 33.18 4.41 -10.95
CA ILE A 153 32.81 3.01 -11.18
C ILE A 153 31.46 2.75 -10.51
N CYS A 154 30.58 2.04 -11.22
CA CYS A 154 29.23 1.74 -10.77
C CYS A 154 28.93 0.26 -11.05
N ALA A 155 27.90 -0.28 -10.42
CA ALA A 155 27.36 -1.58 -10.77
C ALA A 155 25.86 -1.46 -11.04
N ASN A 156 25.36 -2.03 -12.15
CA ASN A 156 24.02 -1.77 -12.65
C ASN A 156 23.20 -3.05 -12.88
N TRP A 157 21.94 -3.06 -12.43
CA TRP A 157 20.98 -4.16 -12.58
C TRP A 157 19.77 -3.69 -13.38
N LYS A 158 19.95 -3.46 -14.69
CA LYS A 158 18.86 -3.02 -15.57
C LYS A 158 17.70 -4.03 -15.64
N GLU A 159 18.04 -5.32 -15.69
CA GLU A 159 17.10 -6.43 -15.92
C GLU A 159 16.31 -6.87 -14.67
N MET A 160 16.68 -6.43 -13.46
CA MET A 160 15.99 -6.84 -12.23
C MET A 160 14.87 -5.85 -11.84
N PRO A 161 13.78 -6.30 -11.19
CA PRO A 161 12.84 -5.40 -10.52
C PRO A 161 13.55 -4.56 -9.44
N LEU A 162 13.17 -3.29 -9.27
CA LEU A 162 13.82 -2.39 -8.31
C LEU A 162 13.74 -2.90 -6.86
N HIS A 163 12.58 -3.43 -6.47
CA HIS A 163 12.37 -3.98 -5.13
C HIS A 163 13.10 -5.30 -4.90
N ALA A 164 13.69 -5.89 -5.95
CA ALA A 164 14.54 -7.07 -5.84
C ALA A 164 15.95 -6.78 -5.32
N MET A 165 16.37 -5.52 -5.37
CA MET A 165 17.74 -5.13 -5.06
C MET A 165 18.21 -5.52 -3.65
N PRO A 166 17.42 -5.41 -2.56
CA PRO A 166 17.91 -5.80 -1.24
C PRO A 166 18.35 -7.27 -1.17
N TYR A 167 17.62 -8.22 -1.77
CA TYR A 167 18.06 -9.62 -1.83
C TYR A 167 19.33 -9.81 -2.63
N VAL A 168 19.46 -9.14 -3.79
CA VAL A 168 20.66 -9.22 -4.63
C VAL A 168 21.89 -8.79 -3.83
N LEU A 169 21.75 -7.70 -3.05
CA LEU A 169 22.77 -7.21 -2.15
C LEU A 169 23.04 -8.22 -1.03
N LEU A 170 22.03 -8.71 -0.32
CA LEU A 170 22.21 -9.66 0.77
C LEU A 170 22.81 -10.99 0.31
N SER A 171 22.54 -11.41 -0.93
CA SER A 171 23.10 -12.62 -1.54
C SER A 171 24.61 -12.53 -1.79
N LYS A 172 25.20 -11.33 -1.70
CA LYS A 172 26.67 -11.15 -1.70
C LYS A 172 27.31 -11.50 -0.37
N ILE A 173 26.55 -11.46 0.73
CA ILE A 173 27.01 -11.69 2.10
C ILE A 173 26.61 -13.10 2.55
N PHE A 174 25.38 -13.50 2.22
CA PHE A 174 24.78 -14.76 2.62
C PHE A 174 24.52 -15.63 1.39
N SER A 175 24.79 -16.93 1.48
CA SER A 175 24.20 -17.92 0.58
C SER A 175 22.74 -18.08 0.97
N ILE A 176 21.90 -17.16 0.49
CA ILE A 176 20.46 -17.17 0.76
C ILE A 176 19.84 -18.30 -0.04
N ALA A 177 19.50 -19.39 0.64
CA ALA A 177 18.71 -20.44 0.04
C ALA A 177 17.28 -19.91 -0.10
N ALA A 178 16.77 -19.90 -1.33
CA ALA A 178 15.40 -19.51 -1.60
C ALA A 178 14.41 -20.68 -1.36
N ASP A 179 14.79 -21.68 -0.57
CA ASP A 179 13.89 -22.75 -0.15
C ASP A 179 14.38 -23.42 1.14
N ASN A 180 13.52 -24.14 1.84
CA ASN A 180 13.84 -24.94 3.05
C ASN A 180 14.83 -26.12 2.79
N GLY A 181 15.41 -26.20 1.58
CA GLY A 181 16.32 -27.24 1.14
C GLY A 181 17.80 -26.93 1.39
N ARG A 182 18.57 -27.99 1.69
CA ARG A 182 20.04 -27.94 1.84
C ARG A 182 20.70 -27.42 0.55
N VAL A 183 21.41 -26.30 0.64
CA VAL A 183 22.30 -25.81 -0.42
C VAL A 183 23.45 -26.82 -0.65
N PRO A 184 23.78 -27.20 -1.90
CA PRO A 184 24.93 -28.06 -2.19
C PRO A 184 26.22 -27.45 -1.63
N GLY A 185 27.07 -28.29 -1.02
CA GLY A 185 28.33 -27.88 -0.43
C GLY A 185 29.28 -27.28 -1.47
N GLY A 186 29.83 -26.09 -1.19
CA GLY A 186 30.87 -25.50 -2.03
C GLY A 186 31.10 -23.99 -1.90
N GLN A 187 30.18 -23.21 -1.31
CA GLN A 187 30.34 -21.75 -1.23
C GLN A 187 30.92 -21.26 0.10
N LYS A 188 31.83 -20.28 0.02
CA LYS A 188 32.49 -19.56 1.14
C LYS A 188 31.56 -18.64 1.96
N ASN A 189 30.30 -18.49 1.57
CA ASN A 189 29.35 -17.54 2.18
C ASN A 189 28.52 -18.17 3.31
N ARG A 190 28.02 -17.34 4.22
CA ARG A 190 27.17 -17.76 5.36
C ARG A 190 25.84 -18.33 4.84
N ARG A 191 25.49 -19.56 5.19
CA ARG A 191 24.20 -20.15 4.81
C ARG A 191 23.08 -19.43 5.55
N GLY A 192 22.18 -18.80 4.81
CA GLY A 192 21.09 -18.02 5.38
C GLY A 192 19.78 -18.13 4.61
N ARG A 193 18.74 -17.52 5.17
CA ARG A 193 17.43 -17.34 4.57
C ARG A 193 16.97 -15.91 4.81
N LEU A 194 16.32 -15.32 3.82
CA LEU A 194 15.66 -14.04 3.96
C LEU A 194 14.26 -14.31 4.51
N VAL A 195 13.99 -13.84 5.71
CA VAL A 195 12.69 -14.02 6.38
C VAL A 195 11.72 -12.90 5.97
N SER A 196 12.23 -11.78 5.49
CA SER A 196 11.42 -10.69 4.99
C SER A 196 10.98 -10.89 3.52
N PRO A 197 9.76 -10.49 3.14
CA PRO A 197 9.17 -10.82 1.83
C PRO A 197 9.60 -9.83 0.74
N VAL A 198 10.89 -9.79 0.41
CA VAL A 198 11.49 -8.64 -0.30
C VAL A 198 11.02 -8.45 -1.74
N ILE A 199 10.58 -9.51 -2.44
CA ILE A 199 10.57 -9.47 -3.92
C ILE A 199 9.36 -10.16 -4.54
N ALA A 200 8.28 -10.24 -3.79
CA ALA A 200 7.18 -11.10 -4.16
C ALA A 200 6.01 -10.33 -4.80
N LEU A 201 6.30 -9.33 -5.65
CA LEU A 201 5.29 -8.38 -6.12
C LEU A 201 5.29 -8.12 -7.63
N GLU A 202 5.90 -8.98 -8.46
CA GLU A 202 5.86 -8.79 -9.92
C GLU A 202 4.43 -8.71 -10.51
N PRO A 203 3.46 -9.59 -10.13
CA PRO A 203 2.07 -9.43 -10.54
C PRO A 203 1.46 -8.11 -10.02
N PHE A 204 1.83 -7.75 -8.79
CA PHE A 204 1.45 -6.48 -8.18
C PHE A 204 1.98 -5.29 -8.98
N PHE A 205 3.22 -5.32 -9.48
CA PHE A 205 3.80 -4.24 -10.28
C PHE A 205 3.16 -4.14 -11.66
N LYS A 206 2.73 -5.25 -12.26
CA LYS A 206 1.97 -5.20 -13.52
C LYS A 206 0.65 -4.48 -13.31
N THR A 207 -0.10 -4.83 -12.27
CA THR A 207 -1.37 -4.18 -11.91
C THR A 207 -1.16 -2.73 -11.46
N TYR A 208 -0.13 -2.47 -10.64
CA TYR A 208 0.23 -1.13 -10.17
C TYR A 208 0.62 -0.22 -11.34
N ALA A 209 1.50 -0.69 -12.23
CA ALA A 209 1.94 0.05 -13.40
C ALA A 209 0.79 0.27 -14.39
N LEU A 210 -0.16 -0.67 -14.51
CA LEU A 210 -1.34 -0.50 -15.35
C LEU A 210 -2.22 0.66 -14.89
N TYR A 211 -2.50 0.73 -13.58
CA TYR A 211 -3.45 1.68 -12.99
C TYR A 211 -2.85 2.99 -12.47
N ASN A 212 -1.54 3.04 -12.20
CA ASN A 212 -0.84 4.19 -11.60
C ASN A 212 0.32 4.68 -12.47
N ARG A 213 0.08 4.80 -13.78
CA ARG A 213 1.11 5.23 -14.75
C ARG A 213 1.65 6.63 -14.40
N PRO A 214 2.98 6.83 -14.38
CA PRO A 214 3.56 8.17 -14.26
C PRO A 214 3.05 9.10 -15.37
N GLY A 215 2.56 10.28 -15.02
CA GLY A 215 2.08 11.27 -15.98
C GLY A 215 0.72 10.97 -16.61
N ALA A 216 -0.07 10.05 -16.05
CA ALA A 216 -1.43 9.76 -16.52
C ALA A 216 -2.36 11.00 -16.47
N ASP A 217 -2.10 11.95 -15.56
CA ASP A 217 -2.83 13.19 -15.41
C ASP A 217 -2.38 14.31 -16.38
N GLU A 218 -1.20 14.19 -16.98
CA GLU A 218 -0.60 15.24 -17.83
C GLU A 218 -1.45 15.59 -19.07
N PRO A 219 -2.03 14.63 -19.81
CA PRO A 219 -2.93 14.97 -20.92
C PRO A 219 -4.17 15.73 -20.46
N ILE A 220 -4.71 15.35 -19.30
CA ILE A 220 -5.90 16.00 -18.71
C ILE A 220 -5.54 17.42 -18.29
N ARG A 221 -4.37 17.65 -17.67
CA ARG A 221 -3.87 18.99 -17.34
C ARG A 221 -3.78 19.87 -18.58
N LYS A 222 -3.13 19.40 -19.63
CA LYS A 222 -2.99 20.14 -20.89
C LYS A 222 -4.34 20.46 -21.53
N ALA A 223 -5.30 19.52 -21.47
CA ALA A 223 -6.64 19.74 -21.99
C ALA A 223 -7.39 20.79 -21.15
N LEU A 224 -7.28 20.76 -19.82
CA LEU A 224 -7.86 21.75 -18.92
C LEU A 224 -7.24 23.14 -19.10
N ASP A 225 -5.93 23.24 -19.29
CA ASP A 225 -5.24 24.52 -19.51
C ASP A 225 -5.73 25.20 -20.80
N ARG A 226 -5.90 24.41 -21.87
CA ARG A 226 -6.47 24.90 -23.14
C ARG A 226 -7.95 25.25 -23.01
N ALA A 227 -8.73 24.37 -22.39
CA ALA A 227 -10.17 24.55 -22.27
C ALA A 227 -10.52 25.73 -21.36
N GLY A 228 -9.74 25.94 -20.30
CA GLY A 228 -9.89 27.01 -19.33
C GLY A 228 -9.66 28.40 -19.91
N ALA A 229 -8.90 28.53 -21.01
CA ALA A 229 -8.76 29.81 -21.73
C ALA A 229 -10.08 30.28 -22.36
N GLY A 230 -11.01 29.36 -22.64
CA GLY A 230 -12.33 29.67 -23.19
C GLY A 230 -13.41 29.96 -22.14
N LEU A 231 -13.09 29.83 -20.85
CA LEU A 231 -14.04 30.13 -19.78
C LEU A 231 -14.15 31.65 -19.56
N PRO A 232 -15.36 32.16 -19.24
CA PRO A 232 -15.51 33.57 -18.86
C PRO A 232 -14.79 33.88 -17.54
N VAL A 233 -14.54 32.85 -16.72
CA VAL A 233 -13.78 32.96 -15.46
C VAL A 233 -12.41 32.30 -15.62
N LYS A 234 -11.36 33.00 -15.19
CA LYS A 234 -10.00 32.45 -15.19
C LYS A 234 -9.91 31.27 -14.24
N VAL A 235 -9.47 30.12 -14.74
CA VAL A 235 -9.03 28.99 -13.90
C VAL A 235 -7.64 29.29 -13.38
N LEU A 236 -7.48 29.39 -12.06
CA LEU A 236 -6.19 29.64 -11.40
C LEU A 236 -5.35 28.39 -11.31
N SER A 237 -5.97 27.25 -11.00
CA SER A 237 -5.28 25.97 -10.84
C SER A 237 -6.24 24.79 -10.89
N ALA A 238 -5.77 23.65 -11.37
CA ALA A 238 -6.45 22.35 -11.29
C ALA A 238 -5.76 21.43 -10.27
N VAL A 239 -6.48 21.04 -9.21
CA VAL A 239 -5.96 20.16 -8.16
C VAL A 239 -6.58 18.78 -8.30
N PHE A 240 -5.75 17.80 -8.65
CA PHE A 240 -6.15 16.41 -8.80
C PHE A 240 -6.16 15.73 -7.43
N THR A 241 -7.25 15.04 -7.13
CA THR A 241 -7.47 14.30 -5.89
C THR A 241 -8.05 12.91 -6.17
N GLY A 242 -8.02 12.04 -5.16
CA GLY A 242 -8.47 10.64 -5.29
C GLY A 242 -7.30 9.65 -5.34
N SER A 243 -7.60 8.36 -5.37
CA SER A 243 -6.60 7.30 -5.35
C SER A 243 -5.62 7.41 -6.52
N ALA A 244 -6.13 7.79 -7.70
CA ALA A 244 -5.38 8.00 -8.94
C ALA A 244 -4.32 9.08 -8.78
N ALA A 245 -4.71 10.25 -8.25
CA ALA A 245 -3.80 11.38 -8.01
C ALA A 245 -2.72 11.04 -6.97
N ARG A 246 -3.08 10.20 -5.99
CA ARG A 246 -2.16 9.68 -4.96
C ARG A 246 -1.31 8.49 -5.44
N LYS A 247 -1.53 8.01 -6.67
CA LYS A 247 -0.91 6.78 -7.21
C LYS A 247 -1.16 5.56 -6.33
N THR A 248 -2.38 5.43 -5.81
CA THR A 248 -2.80 4.32 -4.95
C THR A 248 -4.02 3.55 -5.51
N ARG A 249 -4.29 3.67 -6.81
CA ARG A 249 -5.43 3.02 -7.49
C ARG A 249 -5.17 1.53 -7.64
N ILE A 250 -6.17 0.68 -7.36
CA ILE A 250 -6.10 -0.77 -7.65
C ILE A 250 -7.27 -1.30 -8.48
N LEU A 251 -8.29 -0.48 -8.71
CA LEU A 251 -9.48 -0.84 -9.49
C LEU A 251 -9.50 0.00 -10.77
N GLU A 252 -9.93 -0.63 -11.86
CA GLU A 252 -10.19 0.05 -13.11
C GLU A 252 -11.42 0.96 -13.00
N GLY A 253 -11.39 2.11 -13.67
CA GLY A 253 -12.54 3.03 -13.74
C GLY A 253 -12.73 3.95 -12.53
N ASP A 254 -11.85 3.91 -11.53
CA ASP A 254 -11.86 4.85 -10.41
C ASP A 254 -11.59 6.29 -10.90
N ARG A 255 -12.53 7.20 -10.65
CA ARG A 255 -12.52 8.55 -11.23
C ARG A 255 -11.61 9.47 -10.42
N ALA A 256 -10.68 10.15 -11.09
CA ALA A 256 -9.92 11.20 -10.43
C ALA A 256 -10.81 12.45 -10.27
N ILE A 257 -10.85 13.04 -9.07
CA ILE A 257 -11.63 14.25 -8.82
C ILE A 257 -10.70 15.46 -8.97
N VAL A 258 -11.00 16.35 -9.90
CA VAL A 258 -10.22 17.55 -10.18
C VAL A 258 -11.00 18.77 -9.72
N TYR A 259 -10.47 19.47 -8.72
CA TYR A 259 -11.00 20.74 -8.26
C TYR A 259 -10.38 21.89 -9.06
N LEU A 260 -11.23 22.69 -9.68
CA LEU A 260 -10.86 23.86 -10.48
C LEU A 260 -11.03 25.12 -9.62
N ASN A 261 -9.91 25.70 -9.20
CA ASN A 261 -9.92 26.96 -8.45
C ASN A 261 -10.14 28.11 -9.44
N LEU A 262 -11.14 28.93 -9.18
CA LEU A 262 -11.50 30.08 -10.02
C LEU A 262 -10.89 31.38 -9.47
N GLY A 263 -10.58 32.31 -10.36
CA GLY A 263 -10.07 33.64 -10.00
C GLY A 263 -11.16 34.59 -9.53
N ALA A 264 -10.78 35.58 -8.72
CA ALA A 264 -11.67 36.67 -8.33
C ALA A 264 -12.08 37.48 -9.57
N GLY A 265 -13.38 37.73 -9.73
CA GLY A 265 -13.86 38.53 -10.88
C GLY A 265 -15.37 38.54 -11.13
N TYR A 266 -16.15 37.66 -10.49
CA TYR A 266 -17.60 37.56 -10.72
C TYR A 266 -18.39 37.63 -9.42
N ARG A 267 -19.53 38.32 -9.45
CA ARG A 267 -20.51 38.29 -8.36
C ARG A 267 -21.42 37.08 -8.56
N TRP A 268 -21.29 36.07 -7.70
CA TRP A 268 -22.16 34.90 -7.73
C TRP A 268 -23.56 35.25 -7.18
N PRO A 269 -24.63 34.70 -7.75
CA PRO A 269 -26.01 34.93 -7.28
C PRO A 269 -26.29 34.12 -6.01
N VAL A 270 -25.55 34.41 -4.94
CA VAL A 270 -25.58 33.66 -3.67
C VAL A 270 -26.94 33.71 -2.97
N GLU A 271 -27.76 34.71 -3.26
CA GLU A 271 -29.10 34.87 -2.68
C GLU A 271 -30.16 34.00 -3.38
N ASN A 272 -29.83 33.40 -4.54
CA ASN A 272 -30.76 32.57 -5.31
C ASN A 272 -30.07 31.26 -5.74
N THR A 273 -30.42 30.17 -5.05
CA THR A 273 -29.85 28.84 -5.27
C THR A 273 -30.09 28.28 -6.67
N GLU A 274 -31.23 28.61 -7.30
CA GLU A 274 -31.55 28.15 -8.66
C GLU A 274 -30.70 28.88 -9.71
N LEU A 275 -30.56 30.21 -9.59
CA LEU A 275 -29.68 31.01 -10.44
C LEU A 275 -28.21 30.63 -10.25
N PHE A 276 -27.81 30.32 -9.02
CA PHE A 276 -26.48 29.80 -8.73
C PHE A 276 -26.25 28.47 -9.46
N GLY A 277 -27.19 27.53 -9.32
CA GLY A 277 -27.15 26.25 -10.03
C GLY A 277 -27.07 26.41 -11.54
N ALA A 278 -27.88 27.30 -12.13
CA ALA A 278 -27.86 27.59 -13.55
C ALA A 278 -26.52 28.17 -14.04
N ALA A 279 -25.90 29.06 -13.24
CA ALA A 279 -24.58 29.62 -13.55
C ALA A 279 -23.48 28.54 -13.57
N VAL A 280 -23.48 27.63 -12.60
CA VAL A 280 -22.54 26.49 -12.57
C VAL A 280 -22.78 25.55 -13.75
N THR A 281 -24.04 25.25 -14.09
CA THR A 281 -24.39 24.44 -15.27
C THR A 281 -23.92 25.10 -16.57
N ALA A 282 -24.06 26.42 -16.71
CA ALA A 282 -23.57 27.15 -17.87
C ALA A 282 -22.05 27.06 -18.01
N LEU A 283 -21.30 27.23 -16.91
CA LEU A 283 -19.84 27.06 -16.90
C LEU A 283 -19.42 25.64 -17.28
N ASN A 284 -20.12 24.63 -16.75
CA ASN A 284 -19.91 23.24 -17.15
C ASN A 284 -20.18 23.00 -18.63
N GLY A 285 -21.20 23.65 -19.21
CA GLY A 285 -21.49 23.59 -20.64
C GLY A 285 -20.37 24.20 -21.50
N ILE A 286 -19.84 25.36 -21.09
CA ILE A 286 -18.71 26.02 -21.78
C ILE A 286 -17.45 25.15 -21.68
N LEU A 287 -17.12 24.67 -20.47
CA LEU A 287 -15.98 23.80 -20.23
C LEU A 287 -16.11 22.49 -21.02
N GLY A 288 -17.28 21.85 -20.98
CA GLY A 288 -17.56 20.61 -21.70
C GLY A 288 -17.40 20.75 -23.22
N LYS A 289 -17.96 21.83 -23.80
CA LYS A 289 -17.79 22.14 -25.22
C LYS A 289 -16.32 22.35 -25.59
N SER A 290 -15.60 23.08 -24.76
CA SER A 290 -14.17 23.37 -24.95
C SER A 290 -13.29 22.13 -24.76
N MET A 291 -13.66 21.19 -23.89
CA MET A 291 -12.93 19.94 -23.71
C MET A 291 -13.18 18.93 -24.84
N HIS A 292 -14.40 18.87 -25.38
CA HIS A 292 -14.73 18.04 -26.53
C HIS A 292 -13.89 18.37 -27.76
N THR A 293 -13.54 19.64 -27.96
CA THR A 293 -12.66 20.07 -29.05
C THR A 293 -11.18 19.75 -28.79
N HIS A 294 -10.80 19.46 -27.54
CA HIS A 294 -9.41 19.30 -27.09
C HIS A 294 -9.16 17.93 -26.43
N THR A 295 -9.64 16.85 -27.04
CA THR A 295 -9.30 15.42 -26.74
C THR A 295 -9.99 14.75 -25.54
N LEU A 296 -10.77 15.46 -24.72
CA LEU A 296 -11.55 14.85 -23.63
C LEU A 296 -12.97 14.53 -24.09
N ARG A 297 -13.42 13.29 -23.92
CA ARG A 297 -14.82 12.89 -24.14
C ARG A 297 -15.63 13.29 -22.92
N VAL A 298 -16.60 14.19 -23.07
CA VAL A 298 -17.57 14.47 -22.00
C VAL A 298 -18.57 13.32 -21.92
N GLU A 299 -18.75 12.77 -20.72
CA GLU A 299 -19.70 11.68 -20.46
C GLU A 299 -21.04 12.20 -19.97
N GLY A 300 -21.07 13.36 -19.33
CA GLY A 300 -22.30 14.01 -18.89
C GLY A 300 -22.12 14.90 -17.67
N LEU A 301 -23.24 15.36 -17.12
CA LEU A 301 -23.32 16.16 -15.90
C LEU A 301 -24.08 15.40 -14.81
N SER A 302 -23.55 15.45 -13.58
CA SER A 302 -24.23 14.88 -12.41
C SER A 302 -25.39 15.78 -11.94
N LYS A 303 -26.27 15.23 -11.09
CA LYS A 303 -27.30 15.99 -10.37
C LYS A 303 -26.71 17.08 -9.44
N SER A 304 -25.44 16.96 -9.05
CA SER A 304 -24.71 17.93 -8.24
C SER A 304 -23.89 18.92 -9.06
N ASN A 305 -24.20 19.08 -10.36
CA ASN A 305 -23.49 19.94 -11.31
C ASN A 305 -21.97 19.64 -11.37
N THR A 306 -21.62 18.36 -11.34
CA THR A 306 -20.24 17.87 -11.54
C THR A 306 -20.10 17.36 -12.97
N LEU A 307 -19.09 17.81 -13.69
CA LEU A 307 -18.87 17.43 -15.08
C LEU A 307 -18.01 16.16 -15.15
N TYR A 308 -18.51 15.14 -15.81
CA TYR A 308 -17.79 13.89 -16.04
C TYR A 308 -17.13 13.92 -17.41
N ALA A 309 -15.83 13.61 -17.44
CA ALA A 309 -15.06 13.52 -18.66
C ALA A 309 -14.12 12.31 -18.64
N GLN A 310 -13.67 11.90 -19.81
CA GLN A 310 -12.79 10.77 -20.01
C GLN A 310 -11.74 11.09 -21.08
N HIS A 311 -10.48 10.74 -20.83
CA HIS A 311 -9.41 10.74 -21.81
C HIS A 311 -8.77 9.36 -21.86
N ASN A 312 -8.91 8.65 -22.98
CA ASN A 312 -8.56 7.23 -23.09
C ASN A 312 -9.23 6.42 -21.96
N ASP A 313 -8.47 5.71 -21.14
CA ASP A 313 -9.00 4.93 -20.01
C ASP A 313 -9.14 5.75 -18.71
N GLU A 314 -8.67 7.00 -18.69
CA GLU A 314 -8.70 7.85 -17.51
C GLU A 314 -10.02 8.62 -17.42
N LYS A 315 -10.78 8.33 -16.36
CA LYS A 315 -12.05 9.02 -16.05
C LYS A 315 -11.82 10.08 -14.99
N VAL A 316 -12.43 11.25 -15.19
CA VAL A 316 -12.32 12.39 -14.27
C VAL A 316 -13.67 13.00 -13.94
N GLU A 317 -13.75 13.53 -12.73
CA GLU A 317 -14.84 14.38 -12.25
C GLU A 317 -14.29 15.80 -12.08
N LEU A 318 -14.90 16.77 -12.75
CA LEU A 318 -14.47 18.16 -12.68
C LEU A 318 -15.45 18.94 -11.79
N VAL A 319 -14.90 19.53 -10.75
CA VAL A 319 -15.66 20.27 -9.74
C VAL A 319 -15.11 21.69 -9.65
N PHE A 320 -15.96 22.69 -9.89
CA PHE A 320 -15.58 24.08 -9.64
C PHE A 320 -15.53 24.33 -8.13
N ASN A 321 -14.43 24.93 -7.67
CA ASN A 321 -14.31 25.46 -6.32
C ASN A 321 -14.71 26.95 -6.34
N ILE A 322 -15.88 27.24 -5.77
CA ILE A 322 -16.53 28.55 -5.72
C ILE A 322 -16.74 28.91 -4.24
N GLU A 323 -15.87 29.71 -3.65
CA GLU A 323 -15.85 29.97 -2.21
C GLU A 323 -17.22 30.43 -1.66
N GLU A 324 -17.97 31.19 -2.45
CA GLU A 324 -19.30 31.69 -2.12
C GLU A 324 -20.37 30.58 -1.96
N GLU A 325 -20.19 29.41 -2.60
CA GLU A 325 -21.08 28.25 -2.46
C GLU A 325 -20.93 27.60 -1.07
N ALA A 326 -19.85 27.88 -0.32
CA ALA A 326 -19.64 27.34 1.02
C ALA A 326 -20.75 27.70 2.00
N ALA A 327 -21.35 28.89 1.84
CA ALA A 327 -22.49 29.32 2.66
C ALA A 327 -23.79 28.57 2.31
N LEU A 328 -23.94 28.15 1.05
CA LEU A 328 -25.14 27.48 0.54
C LEU A 328 -25.10 25.97 0.77
N ILE A 329 -23.93 25.36 0.57
CA ILE A 329 -23.74 23.90 0.65
C ILE A 329 -22.51 23.59 1.52
N PRO A 330 -22.57 23.87 2.84
CA PRO A 330 -21.41 23.77 3.74
C PRO A 330 -20.84 22.35 3.81
N GLN A 331 -21.68 21.32 3.67
CA GLN A 331 -21.23 19.92 3.69
C GLN A 331 -20.33 19.59 2.48
N LYS A 332 -20.68 20.07 1.27
CA LYS A 332 -19.88 19.89 0.05
C LYS A 332 -18.51 20.54 0.20
N TYR A 333 -18.46 21.77 0.72
CA TYR A 333 -17.21 22.50 0.92
C TYR A 333 -16.35 21.90 2.01
N SER A 334 -16.95 21.46 3.12
CA SER A 334 -16.23 20.75 4.18
C SER A 334 -15.52 19.51 3.63
N LEU A 335 -16.21 18.71 2.81
CA LEU A 335 -15.62 17.52 2.18
C LEU A 335 -14.54 17.88 1.15
N MET A 336 -14.75 18.93 0.35
CA MET A 336 -13.76 19.40 -0.61
C MET A 336 -12.48 19.90 0.07
N HIS A 337 -12.60 20.77 1.08
CA HIS A 337 -11.45 21.26 1.85
C HIS A 337 -10.67 20.11 2.49
N PHE A 338 -11.38 19.15 3.10
CA PHE A 338 -10.77 17.93 3.61
C PHE A 338 -9.99 17.18 2.52
N ARG A 339 -10.60 16.90 1.35
CA ARG A 339 -9.95 16.17 0.26
C ARG A 339 -8.72 16.90 -0.29
N LEU A 340 -8.79 18.22 -0.43
CA LEU A 340 -7.66 19.04 -0.89
C LEU A 340 -6.51 19.02 0.12
N GLU A 341 -6.79 19.15 1.41
CA GLU A 341 -5.79 19.10 2.48
C GLU A 341 -5.19 17.70 2.61
N TYR A 342 -6.02 16.66 2.54
CA TYR A 342 -5.59 15.27 2.54
C TYR A 342 -4.68 14.94 1.34
N GLN A 343 -4.98 15.47 0.15
CA GLN A 343 -4.10 15.31 -1.01
C GLN A 343 -2.72 15.94 -0.78
N LYS A 344 -2.66 17.13 -0.18
CA LYS A 344 -1.39 17.80 0.17
C LYS A 344 -0.61 16.97 1.19
N PHE A 345 -1.27 16.53 2.26
CA PHE A 345 -0.70 15.64 3.26
C PHE A 345 -0.09 14.37 2.63
N PHE A 346 -0.82 13.71 1.73
CA PHE A 346 -0.34 12.49 1.08
C PHE A 346 0.83 12.75 0.12
N ASN A 347 0.81 13.88 -0.60
CA ASN A 347 1.94 14.31 -1.44
C ASN A 347 3.19 14.56 -0.58
N ASP A 348 3.06 15.24 0.56
CA ASP A 348 4.18 15.49 1.48
C ASP A 348 4.77 14.16 2.00
N ILE A 349 3.91 13.19 2.30
CA ILE A 349 4.33 11.85 2.72
C ILE A 349 5.10 11.12 1.61
N THR A 350 4.56 11.08 0.40
CA THR A 350 5.16 10.33 -0.72
C THR A 350 6.42 10.97 -1.28
N GLN A 351 6.59 12.29 -1.14
CA GLN A 351 7.86 12.96 -1.42
C GLN A 351 8.99 12.48 -0.48
N ASN A 352 8.66 12.29 0.79
CA ASN A 352 9.62 11.84 1.82
C ASN A 352 9.81 10.32 1.83
N ASN A 353 8.83 9.56 1.36
CA ASN A 353 8.91 8.11 1.23
C ASN A 353 8.41 7.64 -0.15
N LYS A 354 9.36 7.37 -1.04
CA LYS A 354 9.12 6.97 -2.43
C LYS A 354 8.35 5.64 -2.57
N VAL A 355 8.41 4.73 -1.59
CA VAL A 355 7.70 3.43 -1.66
C VAL A 355 6.31 3.46 -1.04
N PHE A 356 5.92 4.57 -0.40
CA PHE A 356 4.70 4.62 0.41
C PHE A 356 3.41 4.38 -0.39
N ALA A 357 3.30 4.96 -1.59
CA ALA A 357 2.13 4.76 -2.45
C ALA A 357 1.98 3.29 -2.85
N GLU A 358 3.09 2.63 -3.17
CA GLU A 358 3.13 1.20 -3.49
C GLU A 358 2.78 0.32 -2.29
N ILE A 359 3.22 0.69 -1.07
CA ILE A 359 2.77 0.01 0.17
C ILE A 359 1.26 0.12 0.30
N CYS A 360 0.67 1.30 0.07
CA CYS A 360 -0.79 1.46 0.14
C CYS A 360 -1.51 0.55 -0.86
N VAL A 361 -1.04 0.49 -2.10
CA VAL A 361 -1.60 -0.39 -3.14
C VAL A 361 -1.47 -1.85 -2.70
N LEU A 362 -0.35 -2.23 -2.09
CA LEU A 362 -0.10 -3.60 -1.67
C LEU A 362 -1.10 -4.05 -0.60
N ILE A 363 -1.33 -3.18 0.38
CA ILE A 363 -2.32 -3.44 1.43
C ILE A 363 -3.74 -3.40 0.86
N LYS A 364 -4.05 -2.49 -0.06
CA LYS A 364 -5.35 -2.48 -0.76
C LYS A 364 -5.58 -3.78 -1.52
N GLN A 365 -4.57 -4.32 -2.22
CA GLN A 365 -4.68 -5.59 -2.93
C GLN A 365 -4.85 -6.78 -1.99
N LEU A 366 -4.14 -6.81 -0.86
CA LEU A 366 -4.34 -7.82 0.18
C LEU A 366 -5.78 -7.77 0.68
N LEU A 367 -6.26 -6.60 1.08
CA LEU A 367 -7.64 -6.42 1.55
C LEU A 367 -8.68 -6.72 0.47
N PHE A 368 -8.39 -6.41 -0.79
CA PHE A 368 -9.26 -6.71 -1.93
C PHE A 368 -9.38 -8.20 -2.17
N ALA A 369 -8.26 -8.94 -2.12
CA ALA A 369 -8.24 -10.38 -2.30
C ALA A 369 -9.05 -11.14 -1.24
N HIS A 370 -9.20 -10.56 -0.05
CA HIS A 370 -10.02 -11.07 1.06
C HIS A 370 -11.40 -10.40 1.15
N GLY A 371 -11.78 -9.56 0.17
CA GLY A 371 -13.13 -8.96 0.09
C GLY A 371 -13.42 -7.80 1.05
N PHE A 372 -12.41 -7.23 1.71
CA PHE A 372 -12.56 -6.11 2.66
C PHE A 372 -12.53 -4.74 1.99
N TYR A 373 -11.69 -4.60 0.95
CA TYR A 373 -11.60 -3.38 0.14
C TYR A 373 -12.35 -3.59 -1.19
N PRO A 374 -13.05 -2.58 -1.73
CA PRO A 374 -13.24 -1.22 -1.21
C PRO A 374 -14.44 -1.06 -0.26
N PHE A 375 -15.23 -2.11 -0.05
CA PHE A 375 -16.58 -2.00 0.54
C PHE A 375 -16.60 -1.68 2.04
N TYR A 376 -15.71 -2.30 2.83
CA TYR A 376 -15.66 -2.09 4.28
C TYR A 376 -14.57 -1.11 4.69
N LEU A 377 -13.54 -0.97 3.85
CA LEU A 377 -12.43 -0.06 4.03
C LEU A 377 -12.21 0.72 2.74
N GLY A 378 -12.53 2.01 2.76
CA GLY A 378 -12.25 2.91 1.65
C GLY A 378 -10.77 3.33 1.57
N ASP A 379 -10.42 4.00 0.47
CA ASP A 379 -9.05 4.43 0.16
C ASP A 379 -8.32 5.12 1.33
N ILE A 380 -8.95 6.17 1.88
CA ILE A 380 -8.37 7.01 2.93
C ILE A 380 -8.14 6.19 4.20
N ALA A 381 -9.02 5.24 4.52
CA ALA A 381 -8.86 4.40 5.69
C ALA A 381 -7.63 3.48 5.56
N VAL A 382 -7.43 2.86 4.40
CA VAL A 382 -6.29 1.99 4.12
C VAL A 382 -4.98 2.80 4.06
N GLU A 383 -5.00 3.95 3.40
CA GLU A 383 -3.84 4.84 3.30
C GLU A 383 -3.41 5.38 4.68
N LEU A 384 -4.35 5.74 5.55
CA LEU A 384 -4.06 6.17 6.92
C LEU A 384 -3.61 5.00 7.81
N LEU A 385 -4.11 3.79 7.59
CA LEU A 385 -3.58 2.59 8.23
C LEU A 385 -2.10 2.40 7.85
N CYS A 386 -1.76 2.54 6.56
CA CYS A 386 -0.39 2.48 6.08
C CYS A 386 0.45 3.63 6.65
N PHE A 387 -0.07 4.85 6.74
CA PHE A 387 0.65 5.98 7.32
C PHE A 387 1.01 5.72 8.78
N ARG A 388 0.04 5.23 9.55
CA ARG A 388 0.24 4.89 10.96
C ARG A 388 1.26 3.76 11.17
N THR A 389 1.37 2.82 10.24
CA THR A 389 2.07 1.56 10.51
C THR A 389 3.30 1.30 9.66
N ALA A 390 3.46 2.00 8.54
CA ALA A 390 4.50 1.72 7.55
C ALA A 390 5.11 2.98 6.92
N TYR A 391 4.76 4.18 7.38
CA TYR A 391 5.33 5.42 6.83
C TYR A 391 6.87 5.47 6.85
N GLY A 392 7.51 4.85 7.85
CA GLY A 392 8.98 4.81 7.92
C GLY A 392 9.64 3.69 7.11
N ALA A 393 8.88 2.74 6.55
CA ALA A 393 9.45 1.63 5.80
C ALA A 393 10.08 2.09 4.48
N LYS A 394 11.24 1.55 4.13
CA LYS A 394 11.96 1.85 2.88
C LYS A 394 11.83 0.75 1.83
N THR A 395 11.24 -0.39 2.20
CA THR A 395 10.92 -1.50 1.31
C THR A 395 9.45 -1.88 1.42
N LEU A 396 8.94 -2.53 0.37
CA LEU A 396 7.57 -3.04 0.35
C LEU A 396 7.39 -4.20 1.34
N SER A 397 8.44 -5.00 1.53
CA SER A 397 8.50 -6.06 2.55
C SER A 397 8.35 -5.51 3.95
N GLY A 398 9.17 -4.51 4.29
CA GLY A 398 9.13 -3.82 5.57
C GLY A 398 7.76 -3.19 5.79
N GLY A 399 7.21 -2.52 4.78
CA GLY A 399 5.89 -1.89 4.83
C GLY A 399 4.76 -2.89 5.04
N LEU A 400 4.72 -3.96 4.24
CA LEU A 400 3.73 -5.04 4.38
C LEU A 400 3.79 -5.65 5.78
N LYS A 401 4.99 -6.05 6.21
CA LYS A 401 5.20 -6.68 7.51
C LYS A 401 4.78 -5.74 8.63
N ALA A 402 5.13 -4.46 8.56
CA ALA A 402 4.76 -3.49 9.58
C ALA A 402 3.24 -3.31 9.70
N VAL A 403 2.51 -3.27 8.58
CA VAL A 403 1.04 -3.18 8.57
C VAL A 403 0.42 -4.44 9.19
N VAL A 404 0.71 -5.63 8.64
CA VAL A 404 0.05 -6.87 9.09
C VAL A 404 0.41 -7.24 10.53
N SER A 405 1.62 -6.88 10.98
CA SER A 405 2.07 -7.20 12.33
C SER A 405 1.49 -6.25 13.39
N THR A 406 1.07 -5.03 13.02
CA THR A 406 0.55 -4.05 13.99
C THR A 406 -0.90 -4.34 14.40
N GLN A 407 -1.59 -5.21 13.65
CA GLN A 407 -3.00 -5.51 13.79
C GLN A 407 -3.90 -4.27 13.58
N TYR A 408 -5.11 -4.51 13.11
CA TYR A 408 -6.11 -3.48 12.89
C TYR A 408 -6.69 -3.04 14.24
N SER A 409 -6.66 -1.73 14.53
CA SER A 409 -7.04 -1.18 15.85
C SER A 409 -8.49 -0.69 15.91
N ARG A 410 -9.06 -0.63 17.11
CA ARG A 410 -10.39 -0.05 17.40
C ARG A 410 -10.53 1.48 17.25
N GLY A 411 -9.58 2.15 16.60
CA GLY A 411 -9.65 3.59 16.33
C GLY A 411 -8.35 4.34 16.55
N TYR A 412 -8.20 5.48 15.88
CA TYR A 412 -7.09 6.39 16.06
C TYR A 412 -7.41 7.77 15.50
N GLN A 413 -6.70 8.77 15.98
CA GLN A 413 -6.75 10.13 15.47
C GLN A 413 -5.47 10.42 14.68
N VAL A 414 -5.59 11.02 13.50
CA VAL A 414 -4.49 11.51 12.67
C VAL A 414 -4.64 13.00 12.46
N ASP A 415 -3.60 13.76 12.80
CA ASP A 415 -3.51 15.18 12.45
C ASP A 415 -2.82 15.30 11.09
N ILE A 416 -3.53 15.81 10.08
CA ILE A 416 -3.01 15.98 8.71
C ILE A 416 -2.61 17.42 8.41
N ARG A 417 -2.72 18.32 9.39
CA ARG A 417 -2.32 19.73 9.20
C ARG A 417 -0.82 19.80 8.98
N ARG A 418 -0.40 20.68 8.08
CA ARG A 418 1.00 20.84 7.68
C ARG A 418 1.93 20.98 8.90
N GLY A 419 2.94 20.12 8.98
CA GLY A 419 3.95 20.12 10.04
C GLY A 419 3.47 19.57 11.39
N LYS A 420 2.23 19.10 11.51
CA LYS A 420 1.66 18.52 12.75
C LYS A 420 1.35 17.03 12.63
N HIS A 421 1.89 16.35 11.61
CA HIS A 421 1.59 14.95 11.29
C HIS A 421 1.81 14.05 12.49
N ARG A 422 0.73 13.68 13.19
CA ARG A 422 0.79 12.90 14.43
C ARG A 422 -0.38 11.96 14.52
N VAL A 423 -0.09 10.74 14.98
CA VAL A 423 -1.11 9.73 15.25
C VAL A 423 -1.31 9.57 16.76
N ARG A 424 -2.56 9.39 17.19
CA ARG A 424 -2.91 9.08 18.59
C ARG A 424 -3.91 7.94 18.61
N ALA A 425 -3.65 6.89 19.38
CA ALA A 425 -4.60 5.81 19.54
C ALA A 425 -5.92 6.31 20.16
N LYS A 426 -7.04 5.77 19.70
CA LYS A 426 -8.38 5.99 20.23
C LYS A 426 -9.08 4.64 20.36
N ALA A 427 -10.14 4.57 21.14
CA ALA A 427 -10.93 3.36 21.33
C ALA A 427 -12.41 3.64 21.07
N ASP A 428 -12.68 4.43 20.03
CA ASP A 428 -14.00 4.97 19.67
C ASP A 428 -14.56 4.38 18.37
N GLY A 429 -13.90 3.38 17.78
CA GLY A 429 -14.32 2.72 16.54
C GLY A 429 -14.04 3.53 15.28
N LYS A 430 -13.30 4.65 15.36
CA LYS A 430 -13.18 5.61 14.25
C LYS A 430 -11.74 5.99 13.90
N ILE A 431 -11.53 6.38 12.66
CA ILE A 431 -10.37 7.18 12.26
C ILE A 431 -10.79 8.65 12.28
N ASN A 432 -10.32 9.38 13.29
CA ASN A 432 -10.57 10.82 13.42
C ASN A 432 -9.46 11.61 12.74
N ILE A 433 -9.77 12.34 11.69
CA ILE A 433 -8.79 13.06 10.88
C ILE A 433 -8.92 14.55 11.16
N VAL A 434 -7.95 15.11 11.88
CA VAL A 434 -7.89 16.54 12.20
C VAL A 434 -7.24 17.28 11.04
N HIS A 435 -7.96 18.25 10.51
CA HIS A 435 -7.55 19.08 9.39
C HIS A 435 -7.84 20.55 9.72
N THR A 436 -7.50 21.49 8.83
CA THR A 436 -7.54 22.93 9.13
C THR A 436 -8.96 23.41 9.43
N SER A 437 -9.96 22.88 8.74
CA SER A 437 -11.36 23.30 8.88
C SER A 437 -12.14 22.51 9.94
N GLY A 438 -11.55 21.51 10.60
CA GLY A 438 -12.24 20.70 11.60
C GLY A 438 -11.75 19.27 11.67
N MET A 439 -12.70 18.34 11.88
CA MET A 439 -12.43 16.92 12.03
C MET A 439 -13.34 16.13 11.10
N PHE A 440 -12.74 15.26 10.29
CA PHE A 440 -13.45 14.29 9.45
C PHE A 440 -13.29 12.91 10.07
N SER A 441 -14.38 12.15 10.21
CA SER A 441 -14.34 10.83 10.85
C SER A 441 -14.71 9.74 9.87
N ILE A 442 -13.99 8.62 9.90
CA ILE A 442 -14.32 7.42 9.16
C ILE A 442 -14.66 6.32 10.17
N ASP A 443 -15.87 5.79 10.10
CA ASP A 443 -16.26 4.64 10.92
C ASP A 443 -15.51 3.40 10.43
N LEU A 444 -14.89 2.68 11.36
CA LEU A 444 -14.22 1.43 11.06
C LEU A 444 -15.21 0.27 11.15
N PRO A 445 -15.00 -0.81 10.37
CA PRO A 445 -15.79 -2.02 10.52
C PRO A 445 -15.65 -2.56 11.96
N GLU A 446 -16.78 -2.96 12.54
CA GLU A 446 -16.87 -3.55 13.88
C GLU A 446 -17.28 -5.04 13.82
N GLY A 447 -17.22 -5.72 14.97
CA GLY A 447 -17.64 -7.11 15.12
C GLY A 447 -16.90 -8.08 14.20
N VAL A 448 -17.66 -8.90 13.48
CA VAL A 448 -17.11 -10.01 12.67
C VAL A 448 -16.12 -9.53 11.61
N VAL A 449 -16.36 -8.38 10.97
CA VAL A 449 -15.47 -7.86 9.92
C VAL A 449 -14.14 -7.41 10.51
N PHE A 450 -14.16 -6.74 11.67
CA PHE A 450 -12.96 -6.35 12.41
C PHE A 450 -12.10 -7.57 12.78
N ASP A 451 -12.75 -8.61 13.31
CA ASP A 451 -12.07 -9.83 13.73
C ASP A 451 -11.48 -10.59 12.55
N ARG A 452 -12.18 -10.66 11.41
CA ARG A 452 -11.68 -11.29 10.19
C ARG A 452 -10.49 -10.55 9.57
N VAL A 453 -10.51 -9.22 9.52
CA VAL A 453 -9.34 -8.43 9.08
C VAL A 453 -8.13 -8.73 9.96
N ASN A 454 -8.32 -8.78 11.27
CA ASN A 454 -7.26 -9.11 12.22
C ASN A 454 -6.78 -10.55 12.12
N GLN A 455 -7.68 -11.51 11.87
CA GLN A 455 -7.32 -12.90 11.62
C GLN A 455 -6.46 -13.02 10.35
N MET A 456 -6.88 -12.39 9.26
CA MET A 456 -6.10 -12.33 8.01
C MET A 456 -4.71 -11.73 8.27
N PHE A 457 -4.59 -10.64 9.02
CA PHE A 457 -3.30 -10.06 9.39
C PHE A 457 -2.43 -11.00 10.25
N ARG A 458 -3.02 -11.74 11.19
CA ARG A 458 -2.28 -12.75 11.97
C ARG A 458 -1.80 -13.91 11.09
N MET A 459 -2.63 -14.39 10.18
CA MET A 459 -2.26 -15.45 9.21
C MET A 459 -1.14 -14.97 8.29
N ALA A 460 -1.27 -13.77 7.72
CA ALA A 460 -0.22 -13.17 6.91
C ALA A 460 1.08 -13.03 7.69
N THR A 461 1.03 -12.51 8.93
CA THR A 461 2.22 -12.40 9.80
C THR A 461 2.87 -13.76 10.04
N ALA A 462 2.10 -14.78 10.39
CA ALA A 462 2.60 -16.13 10.63
C ALA A 462 3.25 -16.74 9.38
N CYS A 463 2.66 -16.52 8.20
CA CYS A 463 3.23 -16.95 6.93
C CYS A 463 4.56 -16.23 6.63
N LEU A 464 4.59 -14.90 6.82
CA LEU A 464 5.78 -14.08 6.61
C LEU A 464 6.94 -14.45 7.56
N ASP A 465 6.65 -14.89 8.78
CA ASP A 465 7.67 -15.26 9.75
C ASP A 465 8.22 -16.69 9.55
N SER A 466 7.49 -17.56 8.84
CA SER A 466 7.79 -19.01 8.78
C SER A 466 8.28 -19.51 7.42
N GLN A 467 8.02 -18.80 6.32
CA GLN A 467 8.31 -19.27 4.96
C GLN A 467 9.15 -18.26 4.16
N PRO A 468 10.10 -18.71 3.32
CA PRO A 468 10.79 -17.82 2.39
C PRO A 468 9.79 -17.25 1.36
N GLY A 469 9.94 -15.97 1.01
CA GLY A 469 9.04 -15.30 0.06
C GLY A 469 9.34 -15.57 -1.43
N ILE A 470 10.48 -16.19 -1.75
CA ILE A 470 11.00 -16.39 -3.12
C ILE A 470 11.63 -17.77 -3.29
N ASN A 471 11.66 -18.27 -4.52
CA ASN A 471 12.36 -19.48 -4.97
C ASN A 471 13.73 -19.16 -5.60
N ILE A 472 14.53 -20.18 -5.91
CA ILE A 472 15.94 -20.06 -6.37
C ILE A 472 16.05 -19.33 -7.72
N ASP A 473 15.00 -19.43 -8.53
CA ASP A 473 14.84 -18.77 -9.83
C ASP A 473 14.24 -17.36 -9.72
N TYR A 474 14.19 -16.79 -8.51
CA TYR A 474 13.60 -15.48 -8.23
C TYR A 474 12.07 -15.44 -8.40
N SER A 475 11.40 -16.60 -8.55
CA SER A 475 9.94 -16.68 -8.63
C SER A 475 9.26 -16.64 -7.24
N LEU A 476 7.96 -16.33 -7.23
CA LEU A 476 7.12 -16.27 -6.04
C LEU A 476 7.01 -17.63 -5.32
N SER A 477 7.30 -17.67 -4.02
CA SER A 477 7.03 -18.89 -3.24
C SER A 477 5.51 -19.16 -3.15
N PRO A 478 5.08 -20.44 -3.17
CA PRO A 478 3.67 -20.79 -3.01
C PRO A 478 3.08 -20.23 -1.71
N ALA A 479 3.84 -20.25 -0.63
CA ALA A 479 3.42 -19.73 0.68
C ALA A 479 3.07 -18.24 0.63
N PHE A 480 3.85 -17.42 -0.06
CA PHE A 480 3.52 -16.00 -0.19
C PHE A 480 2.29 -15.79 -1.08
N LYS A 481 2.11 -16.57 -2.15
CA LYS A 481 0.86 -16.50 -2.95
C LYS A 481 -0.37 -16.79 -2.08
N HIS A 482 -0.27 -17.73 -1.15
CA HIS A 482 -1.36 -18.08 -0.25
C HIS A 482 -1.83 -16.93 0.65
N ILE A 483 -1.00 -15.91 0.97
CA ILE A 483 -1.49 -14.78 1.78
C ILE A 483 -2.53 -13.92 1.05
N PHE A 484 -2.51 -13.93 -0.29
CA PHE A 484 -3.50 -13.27 -1.16
C PHE A 484 -4.62 -14.21 -1.60
N VAL A 485 -4.66 -15.43 -1.07
CA VAL A 485 -5.77 -16.36 -1.30
C VAL A 485 -6.68 -16.29 -0.09
N PRO A 486 -7.98 -15.97 -0.26
CA PRO A 486 -8.93 -15.98 0.84
C PRO A 486 -9.04 -17.39 1.45
N ASP A 487 -9.17 -17.46 2.77
CA ASP A 487 -9.41 -18.73 3.46
C ASP A 487 -10.80 -19.25 3.09
N ALA A 488 -10.87 -20.41 2.42
CA ALA A 488 -12.11 -21.04 1.99
C ALA A 488 -13.04 -21.39 3.18
N ALA A 489 -12.50 -21.55 4.39
CA ALA A 489 -13.28 -21.82 5.58
C ALA A 489 -14.01 -20.58 6.14
N GLY A 490 -13.59 -19.37 5.74
CA GLY A 490 -14.12 -18.09 6.23
C GLY A 490 -14.70 -17.17 5.16
N THR A 491 -14.66 -17.57 3.89
CA THR A 491 -15.02 -16.72 2.75
C THR A 491 -16.10 -17.39 1.90
N SER A 492 -17.27 -16.78 1.85
CA SER A 492 -18.28 -17.01 0.82
C SER A 492 -17.74 -16.52 -0.55
N PHE A 493 -17.84 -17.38 -1.56
CA PHE A 493 -17.17 -17.33 -2.88
C PHE A 493 -17.30 -16.01 -3.69
N SER A 494 -16.34 -15.79 -4.63
CA SER A 494 -16.17 -14.60 -5.48
C SER A 494 -16.64 -14.75 -6.94
N LEU A 495 -17.09 -13.65 -7.53
CA LEU A 495 -17.18 -13.35 -8.98
C LEU A 495 -15.82 -13.15 -9.63
N SER A 496 -15.75 -13.42 -10.93
CA SER A 496 -14.81 -12.77 -11.85
C SER A 496 -15.61 -12.15 -13.01
N THR A 497 -15.15 -11.03 -13.58
CA THR A 497 -15.65 -10.47 -14.84
C THR A 497 -14.67 -10.67 -16.00
N VAL A 498 -13.56 -11.41 -15.78
CA VAL A 498 -12.54 -11.67 -16.80
C VAL A 498 -12.64 -13.14 -17.24
N PRO A 499 -12.86 -13.42 -18.55
CA PRO A 499 -12.79 -14.78 -19.05
C PRO A 499 -11.37 -15.32 -18.88
N TYR A 500 -11.23 -16.42 -18.13
CA TYR A 500 -9.99 -17.19 -18.12
C TYR A 500 -9.81 -17.80 -19.52
N GLN A 501 -8.77 -17.39 -20.23
CA GLN A 501 -8.36 -18.06 -21.48
C GLN A 501 -8.11 -19.54 -21.19
N GLY A 502 -8.89 -20.42 -21.82
CA GLY A 502 -8.78 -21.88 -21.70
C GLY A 502 -10.10 -22.64 -21.59
N TYR A 503 -11.24 -21.95 -21.41
CA TYR A 503 -12.55 -22.60 -21.30
C TYR A 503 -13.56 -22.00 -22.29
N THR A 504 -14.36 -22.85 -22.93
CA THR A 504 -15.36 -22.47 -23.93
C THR A 504 -16.63 -21.95 -23.25
N GLU A 505 -17.01 -20.71 -23.55
CA GLU A 505 -18.27 -20.09 -23.10
C GLU A 505 -19.46 -20.67 -23.88
N ILE A 506 -20.56 -20.96 -23.19
CA ILE A 506 -21.87 -21.25 -23.79
C ILE A 506 -22.83 -20.19 -23.26
N SER A 507 -23.15 -19.18 -24.08
CA SER A 507 -24.01 -18.06 -23.70
C SER A 507 -25.44 -18.23 -24.25
N HIS A 508 -26.44 -17.81 -23.47
CA HIS A 508 -27.78 -17.51 -23.98
C HIS A 508 -28.20 -16.11 -23.51
N HIS A 509 -28.58 -15.27 -24.47
CA HIS A 509 -29.02 -13.88 -24.29
C HIS A 509 -30.29 -13.76 -23.42
N SER A 510 -30.36 -12.71 -22.61
CA SER A 510 -31.57 -12.32 -21.84
C SER A 510 -31.86 -10.83 -22.07
N ALA A 511 -32.60 -10.52 -23.13
CA ALA A 511 -33.18 -9.20 -23.37
C ALA A 511 -34.64 -9.09 -22.88
N GLU A 512 -35.21 -10.13 -22.28
CA GLU A 512 -36.66 -10.21 -21.99
C GLU A 512 -37.04 -10.25 -20.49
N LEU A 513 -36.10 -10.09 -19.55
CA LEU A 513 -36.40 -10.17 -18.11
C LEU A 513 -36.27 -8.81 -17.42
N GLY A 514 -37.39 -8.08 -17.39
CA GLY A 514 -37.52 -6.79 -16.71
C GLY A 514 -37.44 -6.89 -15.19
N GLY A 515 -36.30 -6.52 -14.62
CA GLY A 515 -36.13 -6.28 -13.20
C GLY A 515 -35.62 -4.86 -12.94
N ASN A 516 -36.54 -3.91 -12.75
CA ASN A 516 -36.26 -2.63 -12.09
C ASN A 516 -36.74 -2.76 -10.64
N ALA A 517 -35.86 -3.16 -9.71
CA ALA A 517 -36.15 -2.96 -8.29
C ALA A 517 -35.98 -1.47 -7.98
N ALA A 518 -36.96 -0.85 -7.31
CA ALA A 518 -36.82 0.52 -6.85
C ALA A 518 -35.73 0.59 -5.77
N GLN A 519 -35.01 1.71 -5.69
CA GLN A 519 -33.85 1.90 -4.81
C GLN A 519 -34.13 1.60 -3.32
N LYS A 520 -35.40 1.74 -2.87
CA LYS A 520 -35.87 1.39 -1.52
C LYS A 520 -35.93 -0.13 -1.26
N ASP A 521 -36.24 -0.93 -2.27
CA ASP A 521 -36.33 -2.39 -2.13
C ASP A 521 -34.93 -3.00 -2.02
N THR A 522 -33.94 -2.39 -2.67
CA THR A 522 -32.53 -2.75 -2.58
C THR A 522 -31.99 -2.58 -1.16
N GLU A 523 -32.21 -1.42 -0.53
CA GLU A 523 -31.75 -1.15 0.84
C GLU A 523 -32.41 -2.08 1.87
N TYR A 524 -33.72 -2.36 1.71
CA TYR A 524 -34.45 -3.27 2.59
C TYR A 524 -33.96 -4.71 2.46
N CYS A 525 -33.75 -5.20 1.23
CA CYS A 525 -33.21 -6.54 0.99
C CYS A 525 -31.78 -6.69 1.53
N PHE A 526 -30.94 -5.65 1.38
CA PHE A 526 -29.59 -5.65 1.95
C PHE A 526 -29.58 -5.67 3.49
N ALA A 527 -30.48 -4.90 4.13
CA ALA A 527 -30.60 -4.88 5.58
C ALA A 527 -31.07 -6.25 6.11
N ALA A 528 -32.10 -6.84 5.51
CA ALA A 528 -32.63 -8.15 5.91
C ALA A 528 -31.61 -9.28 5.70
N LEU A 529 -30.85 -9.27 4.59
CA LEU A 529 -29.78 -10.24 4.34
C LEU A 529 -28.64 -10.12 5.35
N ARG A 530 -28.28 -8.89 5.72
CA ARG A 530 -27.26 -8.61 6.74
C ARG A 530 -27.68 -9.07 8.14
N GLU A 531 -28.96 -8.93 8.49
CA GLU A 531 -29.51 -9.39 9.78
C GLU A 531 -29.48 -10.92 9.93
N ILE A 532 -29.62 -11.67 8.84
CA ILE A 532 -29.57 -13.13 8.85
C ILE A 532 -28.16 -13.69 8.55
N GLY A 533 -27.13 -12.84 8.55
CA GLY A 533 -25.73 -13.23 8.30
C GLY A 533 -25.44 -13.69 6.87
N CYS A 534 -26.34 -13.39 5.92
CA CYS A 534 -26.24 -13.81 4.53
C CYS A 534 -25.68 -12.68 3.66
N PHE A 535 -24.61 -12.95 2.92
CA PHE A 535 -23.96 -11.96 2.05
C PHE A 535 -24.05 -12.42 0.59
N PRO A 536 -24.88 -11.77 -0.25
CA PRO A 536 -25.00 -12.17 -1.65
C PRO A 536 -23.74 -11.76 -2.42
N TYR A 537 -23.03 -12.76 -2.93
CA TYR A 537 -21.98 -12.59 -3.93
C TYR A 537 -22.43 -13.31 -5.19
N PHE A 538 -22.29 -12.65 -6.34
CA PHE A 538 -22.63 -13.25 -7.63
C PHE A 538 -21.52 -14.26 -8.02
N CYS A 539 -21.61 -14.93 -9.17
CA CYS A 539 -20.44 -15.57 -9.78
C CYS A 539 -20.50 -15.50 -11.32
N SER A 540 -19.35 -15.66 -11.98
CA SER A 540 -19.22 -15.59 -13.45
C SER A 540 -19.92 -16.72 -14.20
N SER A 541 -20.35 -17.76 -13.51
CA SER A 541 -20.96 -18.94 -14.11
C SER A 541 -22.50 -18.91 -14.14
N GLY A 542 -23.12 -17.77 -13.81
CA GLY A 542 -24.58 -17.67 -13.75
C GLY A 542 -25.23 -18.44 -12.59
N ARG A 543 -24.47 -18.80 -11.55
CA ARG A 543 -24.96 -19.56 -10.38
C ARG A 543 -24.87 -18.73 -9.11
N LEU A 544 -25.83 -18.90 -8.21
CA LEU A 544 -25.88 -18.21 -6.92
C LEU A 544 -25.71 -19.26 -5.81
N LEU A 545 -24.65 -19.11 -5.01
CA LEU A 545 -24.36 -19.98 -3.88
C LEU A 545 -24.60 -19.18 -2.60
N VAL A 546 -25.68 -19.55 -1.91
CA VAL A 546 -26.13 -18.92 -0.67
C VAL A 546 -25.87 -19.91 0.47
N GLN A 547 -24.98 -19.57 1.39
CA GLN A 547 -24.78 -20.33 2.63
C GLN A 547 -25.55 -19.62 3.75
N VAL A 548 -26.47 -20.34 4.40
CA VAL A 548 -27.33 -19.80 5.45
C VAL A 548 -27.07 -20.61 6.72
N GLU A 549 -26.76 -19.93 7.82
CA GLU A 549 -26.47 -20.58 9.11
C GLU A 549 -27.72 -21.25 9.71
N ASN A 550 -28.92 -20.83 9.29
CA ASN A 550 -30.20 -21.40 9.68
C ASN A 550 -30.98 -21.88 8.45
N GLU A 551 -31.14 -23.21 8.29
CA GLU A 551 -31.86 -23.81 7.16
C GLU A 551 -33.30 -23.29 7.01
N ALA A 552 -33.97 -22.91 8.11
CA ALA A 552 -35.33 -22.37 8.05
C ALA A 552 -35.42 -21.00 7.35
N LEU A 553 -34.29 -20.29 7.20
CA LEU A 553 -34.20 -18.96 6.57
C LEU A 553 -33.65 -19.03 5.13
N LYS A 554 -33.39 -20.24 4.63
CA LYS A 554 -32.81 -20.47 3.30
C LYS A 554 -33.64 -19.88 2.17
N ASP A 555 -34.95 -20.12 2.18
CA ASP A 555 -35.84 -19.67 1.10
C ASP A 555 -35.98 -18.14 1.10
N LEU A 556 -35.93 -17.52 2.27
CA LEU A 556 -35.92 -16.06 2.42
C LEU A 556 -34.63 -15.45 1.86
N ALA A 557 -33.47 -16.01 2.22
CA ALA A 557 -32.18 -15.55 1.73
C ALA A 557 -32.07 -15.68 0.19
N VAL A 558 -32.54 -16.80 -0.36
CA VAL A 558 -32.61 -17.03 -1.82
C VAL A 558 -33.56 -16.03 -2.47
N GLY A 559 -34.77 -15.83 -1.94
CA GLY A 559 -35.76 -14.90 -2.49
C GLY A 559 -35.27 -13.45 -2.52
N MET A 560 -34.69 -12.97 -1.41
CA MET A 560 -34.12 -11.61 -1.32
C MET A 560 -32.95 -11.40 -2.28
N THR A 561 -32.14 -12.44 -2.47
CA THR A 561 -31.02 -12.40 -3.42
C THR A 561 -31.52 -12.42 -4.87
N VAL A 562 -32.54 -13.20 -5.21
CA VAL A 562 -33.16 -13.19 -6.54
C VAL A 562 -33.78 -11.81 -6.84
N LEU A 563 -34.47 -11.21 -5.87
CA LEU A 563 -35.06 -9.87 -6.00
C LEU A 563 -34.00 -8.77 -6.21
N LEU A 564 -32.86 -8.87 -5.52
CA LEU A 564 -31.73 -7.94 -5.68
C LEU A 564 -31.03 -8.06 -7.04
N THR A 565 -31.05 -9.25 -7.65
CA THR A 565 -30.16 -9.59 -8.78
C THR A 565 -30.88 -9.84 -10.10
N GLY A 566 -32.19 -10.11 -10.08
CA GLY A 566 -32.98 -10.46 -11.27
C GLY A 566 -32.67 -11.84 -11.85
N MET A 567 -31.83 -12.66 -11.22
CA MET A 567 -31.38 -13.95 -11.75
C MET A 567 -32.28 -15.11 -11.30
N LYS A 568 -32.59 -16.05 -12.21
CA LYS A 568 -33.46 -17.21 -11.89
C LYS A 568 -32.68 -18.31 -11.15
N TYR A 569 -33.24 -18.81 -10.05
CA TYR A 569 -32.67 -19.92 -9.26
C TYR A 569 -32.77 -21.26 -10.02
N ILE A 570 -31.69 -22.03 -10.07
CA ILE A 570 -31.69 -23.42 -10.57
C ILE A 570 -31.31 -24.35 -9.41
N LYS A 571 -32.25 -25.18 -8.97
CA LYS A 571 -32.03 -26.22 -7.97
C LYS A 571 -31.16 -27.32 -8.59
N LYS A 572 -29.97 -27.58 -8.05
CA LYS A 572 -29.17 -28.75 -8.44
C LYS A 572 -29.50 -29.89 -7.49
N GLU A 573 -30.16 -30.93 -7.98
CA GLU A 573 -30.31 -32.18 -7.25
C GLU A 573 -28.92 -32.82 -7.11
N VAL A 574 -28.58 -33.20 -5.88
CA VAL A 574 -27.41 -34.04 -5.59
C VAL A 574 -27.79 -35.45 -5.97
N THR A 575 -27.33 -35.94 -7.12
CA THR A 575 -27.33 -37.38 -7.40
C THR A 575 -26.07 -37.98 -6.77
N GLY A 576 -26.28 -38.90 -5.82
CA GLY A 576 -25.22 -39.54 -5.06
C GLY A 576 -24.39 -40.53 -5.87
N CYS A 577 -23.09 -40.53 -5.60
CA CYS A 577 -22.24 -41.65 -5.18
C CYS A 577 -20.80 -41.13 -5.07
#